data_AF-A0A932RPU1-F1
#
_entry.id   AF-A0A932RPU1-F1
#
_cell.length_a   1.000
_cell.length_b   1.000
_cell.length_c   1.000
_cell.angle_alpha   90.00
_cell.angle_beta   90.00
_cell.angle_gamma   90.00
#
_symmetry.space_group_name_H-M   'P 1'
#
loop_
_entity.id
_entity.type
_entity.pdbx_description
1 polymer ?
#
loop_
_entity_poly.entity_id
_entity_poly.type
_entity_poly.pdbx_seq_one_letter_code
_entity_poly.pdbx_strand_id
1 'polypeptide(L)'
;MEYHDKVLKCFECGAEFVFTAGEQMFFADKGFKNEPKRCKGCKSRRGTSTNTNTTGNFQRAETRTTCSQCGKETTVPFKPTQGRPVYCRECFQQRRAMGSSA
;
A
#
# COMPACT_ATOMS: atom_id res chain seq x y z
N MET A 1 -11.71 -2.26 30.46
CA MET A 1 -12.13 -0.96 29.91
C MET A 1 -13.43 -1.20 29.20
N GLU A 2 -14.52 -0.61 29.69
CA GLU A 2 -15.83 -0.75 29.06
C GLU A 2 -15.87 0.19 27.85
N TYR A 3 -16.15 -0.33 26.66
CA TYR A 3 -16.26 0.46 25.43
C TYR A 3 -17.75 0.60 25.11
N HIS A 4 -18.18 1.83 24.85
CA HIS A 4 -19.56 2.15 24.47
C HIS A 4 -19.57 2.70 23.06
N ASP A 5 -20.63 2.46 22.29
CA ASP A 5 -20.79 3.09 20.99
C ASP A 5 -20.68 4.61 21.09
N LYS A 6 -19.95 5.21 20.14
CA LYS A 6 -19.75 6.65 20.08
C LYS A 6 -20.04 7.14 18.68
N VAL A 7 -20.88 8.15 18.55
CA VAL A 7 -21.11 8.82 17.27
C VAL A 7 -20.01 9.86 17.04
N LEU A 8 -19.31 9.74 15.91
CA LEU A 8 -18.25 10.64 15.48
C LEU A 8 -18.63 11.32 14.17
N LYS A 9 -18.12 12.54 13.95
CA LYS A 9 -18.28 13.26 12.67
C LYS A 9 -17.07 13.07 11.78
N CYS A 10 -17.33 12.72 10.52
CA CYS A 10 -16.30 12.61 9.52
C CYS A 10 -15.75 14.00 9.15
N PHE A 11 -14.44 14.19 9.28
CA PHE A 11 -13.80 15.47 8.94
C PHE A 11 -13.91 15.85 7.46
N GLU A 12 -14.04 14.88 6.55
CA GLU A 12 -14.08 15.16 5.10
C GLU A 12 -15.49 15.45 4.56
N CYS A 13 -16.51 14.68 4.95
CA CYS A 13 -17.88 14.85 4.43
C CYS A 13 -18.88 15.37 5.47
N GLY A 14 -18.47 15.57 6.72
CA GLY A 14 -19.36 16.00 7.81
C GLY A 14 -20.34 14.94 8.32
N ALA A 15 -20.45 13.79 7.63
CA ALA A 15 -21.39 12.74 8.00
C ALA A 15 -21.08 12.13 9.37
N GLU A 16 -22.13 11.84 10.12
CA GLU A 16 -22.07 11.14 11.40
C GLU A 16 -21.92 9.64 11.15
N PHE A 17 -21.02 8.99 11.88
CA PHE A 17 -20.83 7.54 11.84
C PHE A 17 -20.60 6.99 13.23
N VAL A 18 -21.01 5.74 13.44
CA VAL A 18 -20.87 5.07 14.75
C VAL A 18 -19.51 4.40 14.83
N PHE A 19 -18.76 4.74 15.87
CA PHE A 19 -17.57 4.03 16.31
C PHE A 19 -18.01 3.04 17.39
N THR A 20 -18.31 1.81 16.98
CA THR A 20 -18.91 0.80 17.87
C THR A 20 -17.94 0.39 18.98
N ALA A 21 -18.49 -0.15 20.07
CA ALA A 21 -17.70 -0.77 21.12
C ALA A 21 -16.70 -1.80 20.54
N GLY A 22 -17.14 -2.61 19.57
CA GLY A 22 -16.31 -3.57 18.82
C GLY A 22 -15.09 -2.97 18.14
N GLU A 23 -15.27 -1.85 17.44
CA GLU A 23 -14.17 -1.17 16.77
C GLU A 23 -13.21 -0.53 17.78
N GLN A 24 -13.70 -0.05 18.92
CA GLN A 24 -12.85 0.49 19.99
C GLN A 24 -11.97 -0.58 20.62
N MET A 25 -12.52 -1.77 20.92
CA MET A 25 -11.70 -2.87 21.45
C MET A 25 -10.61 -3.27 20.44
N PHE A 26 -10.94 -3.33 19.15
CA PHE A 26 -9.95 -3.60 18.10
C PHE A 26 -8.86 -2.52 18.04
N PHE A 27 -9.23 -1.24 18.17
CA PHE A 27 -8.26 -0.15 18.16
C PHE A 27 -7.33 -0.21 19.38
N ALA A 28 -7.87 -0.52 20.56
CA ALA A 28 -7.11 -0.66 21.79
C ALA A 28 -6.15 -1.86 21.76
N ASP A 29 -6.60 -3.03 21.28
CA ASP A 29 -5.77 -4.24 21.10
C ASP A 29 -4.56 -3.98 20.19
N LYS A 30 -4.78 -3.23 19.10
CA LYS A 30 -3.74 -2.84 18.16
C LYS A 30 -2.86 -1.68 18.65
N GLY A 31 -3.12 -1.11 19.84
CA GLY A 31 -2.38 0.02 20.39
C GLY A 31 -2.67 1.36 19.71
N PHE A 32 -3.76 1.48 18.96
CA PHE A 32 -4.19 2.74 18.37
C PHE A 32 -4.84 3.64 19.43
N LYS A 33 -4.13 4.71 19.80
CA LYS A 33 -4.63 5.71 20.76
C LYS A 33 -5.59 6.74 20.15
N ASN A 34 -5.71 6.77 18.83
CA ASN A 34 -6.50 7.77 18.12
C ASN A 34 -7.80 7.20 17.58
N GLU A 35 -8.88 7.92 17.83
CA GLU A 35 -10.21 7.62 17.28
C GLU A 35 -10.26 7.87 15.77
N PRO A 36 -11.09 7.13 15.02
CA PRO A 36 -11.24 7.32 13.59
C PRO A 36 -11.78 8.73 13.30
N LYS A 37 -11.09 9.47 12.43
CA LYS A 37 -11.50 10.83 12.01
C LYS A 37 -12.36 10.85 10.73
N ARG A 38 -12.48 9.71 10.05
CA ARG A 38 -13.13 9.57 8.75
C ARG A 38 -14.11 8.41 8.78
N CYS A 39 -15.28 8.59 8.18
CA CYS A 39 -16.24 7.51 8.01
C CYS A 39 -15.74 6.45 7.02
N LYS A 40 -16.36 5.27 7.05
CA LYS A 40 -16.04 4.14 6.17
C LYS A 40 -16.09 4.53 4.68
N GLY A 41 -17.04 5.38 4.29
CA GLY A 41 -17.17 5.89 2.91
C GLY A 41 -15.97 6.72 2.46
N CYS A 42 -15.54 7.71 3.25
CA CYS A 42 -14.36 8.53 2.95
C CYS A 42 -13.05 7.72 3.02
N LYS A 43 -12.95 6.80 4.00
CA LYS A 43 -11.81 5.87 4.09
C LYS A 43 -11.73 4.98 2.85
N SER A 44 -12.86 4.46 2.36
CA SER A 44 -12.90 3.63 1.16
C SER A 44 -12.59 4.43 -0.11
N ARG A 45 -13.10 5.66 -0.25
CA ARG A 45 -12.78 6.54 -1.40
C ARG A 45 -11.30 6.92 -1.50
N ARG A 46 -10.59 7.03 -0.37
CA ARG A 46 -9.12 7.18 -0.36
C ARG A 46 -8.39 5.83 -0.48
N GLY A 47 -8.95 4.78 0.13
CA GLY A 47 -8.40 3.42 0.13
C GLY A 47 -8.55 2.70 -1.22
N THR A 48 -9.44 3.16 -2.11
CA THR A 48 -9.56 2.69 -3.49
C THR A 48 -8.37 3.08 -4.37
N SER A 49 -7.34 3.72 -3.82
CA SER A 49 -6.01 3.80 -4.45
C SER A 49 -5.07 2.66 -4.04
N THR A 50 -5.55 1.61 -3.37
CA THR A 50 -4.78 0.38 -3.09
C THR A 50 -5.47 -0.86 -3.67
N ASN A 51 -5.50 -0.90 -5.00
CA ASN A 51 -5.02 -2.03 -5.80
C ASN A 51 -5.58 -3.43 -5.48
N THR A 52 -6.90 -3.60 -5.56
CA THR A 52 -7.48 -4.86 -6.05
C THR A 52 -7.69 -4.75 -7.56
N ASN A 53 -6.60 -4.91 -8.30
CA ASN A 53 -6.55 -5.53 -9.63
C ASN A 53 -7.48 -4.96 -10.73
N THR A 54 -7.24 -3.75 -11.25
CA THR A 54 -7.64 -3.39 -12.65
C THR A 54 -6.95 -2.12 -13.19
N THR A 55 -6.03 -2.27 -14.15
CA THR A 55 -5.88 -1.43 -15.37
C THR A 55 -5.68 0.11 -15.26
N GLY A 56 -5.20 0.63 -14.13
CA GLY A 56 -4.87 2.06 -14.01
C GLY A 56 -3.49 2.42 -14.54
N ASN A 57 -3.44 3.07 -15.69
CA ASN A 57 -2.33 3.76 -16.33
C ASN A 57 -1.43 4.55 -15.33
N PHE A 58 -0.50 3.86 -14.68
CA PHE A 58 0.68 4.51 -14.15
C PHE A 58 1.52 4.86 -15.38
N GLN A 59 1.59 6.14 -15.70
CA GLN A 59 2.70 6.72 -16.45
C GLN A 59 3.99 6.50 -15.63
N ARG A 60 4.38 5.24 -15.49
CA ARG A 60 5.61 4.81 -14.82
C ARG A 60 6.68 5.31 -15.77
N ALA A 61 7.46 6.30 -15.34
CA ALA A 61 8.60 6.78 -16.10
C ALA A 61 9.50 5.57 -16.39
N GLU A 62 9.33 5.03 -17.58
CA GLU A 62 9.96 3.83 -18.09
C GLU A 62 11.41 4.18 -18.40
N THR A 63 12.29 3.97 -17.42
CA THR A 63 13.70 4.29 -17.58
C THR A 63 14.39 3.09 -18.22
N ARG A 64 14.97 3.31 -19.41
CA ARG A 64 15.78 2.33 -20.14
C ARG A 64 17.11 2.16 -19.43
N THR A 65 17.45 0.92 -19.06
CA THR A 65 18.67 0.60 -18.32
C THR A 65 19.15 -0.81 -18.66
N THR A 66 20.41 -1.10 -18.37
CA THR A 66 21.02 -2.41 -18.65
C THR A 66 20.87 -3.34 -17.45
N CYS A 67 20.49 -4.61 -17.70
CA CYS A 67 20.45 -5.65 -16.68
C CYS A 67 21.88 -6.01 -16.23
N SER A 68 22.15 -5.95 -14.93
CA SER A 68 23.46 -6.29 -14.34
C SER A 68 23.81 -7.79 -14.40
N GLN A 69 22.86 -8.67 -14.73
CA GLN A 69 23.10 -10.12 -14.80
C GLN A 69 23.29 -10.63 -16.23
N CYS A 70 22.48 -10.19 -17.18
CA CYS A 70 22.52 -10.68 -18.56
C CYS A 70 22.97 -9.64 -19.59
N GLY A 71 23.19 -8.39 -19.18
CA GLY A 71 23.63 -7.31 -20.09
C GLY A 71 22.56 -6.84 -21.08
N LYS A 72 21.36 -7.42 -21.08
CA LYS A 72 20.26 -6.99 -21.94
C LYS A 72 19.68 -5.67 -21.47
N GLU A 73 19.22 -4.88 -22.43
CA GLU A 73 18.49 -3.67 -22.17
C GLU A 73 17.07 -3.98 -21.69
N THR A 74 16.64 -3.29 -20.64
CA THR A 74 15.35 -3.48 -20.01
C THR A 74 14.78 -2.15 -19.56
N THR A 75 13.47 -2.08 -19.50
CA THR A 75 12.76 -0.91 -18.99
C THR A 75 12.38 -1.15 -17.54
N VAL A 76 12.70 -0.18 -16.67
CA VAL A 76 12.34 -0.24 -15.25
C VAL A 76 11.48 0.94 -14.84
N PRO A 77 10.55 0.72 -13.90
CA PRO A 77 9.63 1.76 -13.44
C PRO A 77 10.22 2.73 -12.40
N PHE A 78 11.51 2.65 -12.13
CA PHE A 78 12.21 3.43 -11.11
C PHE A 78 13.52 3.95 -11.68
N LYS A 79 13.99 5.10 -11.18
CA LYS A 79 15.31 5.62 -11.56
C LYS A 79 16.41 4.74 -10.95
N PRO A 80 17.35 4.18 -11.74
CA PRO A 80 18.48 3.44 -11.19
C PRO A 80 19.28 4.31 -10.22
N THR A 81 19.48 3.82 -9.00
CA THR A 81 20.32 4.47 -7.97
C THR A 81 21.70 3.83 -7.97
N GLN A 82 22.76 4.63 -7.81
CA GLN A 82 24.11 4.08 -7.66
C GLN A 82 24.17 3.18 -6.41
N GLY A 83 24.67 1.96 -6.57
CA GLY A 83 24.79 0.96 -5.49
C GLY A 83 23.73 -0.15 -5.45
N ARG A 84 22.64 -0.08 -6.25
CA ARG A 84 21.68 -1.19 -6.37
C ARG A 84 21.66 -1.76 -7.80
N PRO A 85 21.90 -3.08 -7.97
CA PRO A 85 21.90 -3.70 -9.30
C PRO A 85 20.49 -3.76 -9.87
N VAL A 86 20.38 -3.52 -11.18
CA VAL A 86 19.11 -3.60 -11.91
C VAL A 86 19.02 -4.94 -12.62
N TYR A 87 17.88 -5.60 -12.54
CA TYR A 87 17.64 -6.89 -13.21
C TYR A 87 16.46 -6.78 -14.16
N CYS A 88 16.57 -7.42 -15.32
CA CYS A 88 15.41 -7.62 -16.19
C CYS A 88 14.38 -8.54 -15.51
N ARG A 89 13.16 -8.55 -16.04
CA ARG A 89 12.05 -9.35 -15.50
C ARG A 89 12.41 -10.83 -15.33
N GLU A 90 13.17 -11.41 -16.25
CA GLU A 90 13.60 -12.81 -16.22
C GLU A 90 14.63 -13.07 -15.12
N CYS A 91 15.71 -12.27 -15.07
CA CYS A 91 16.76 -12.39 -14.06
C CYS A 91 16.24 -12.12 -12.64
N PHE A 92 15.31 -11.17 -12.49
CA PHE A 92 14.67 -10.89 -11.21
C PHE A 92 13.84 -12.07 -10.72
N GLN A 93 13.02 -12.67 -11.59
CA GLN A 93 12.22 -13.85 -11.24
C GLN A 93 13.10 -15.05 -10.87
N GLN A 94 14.14 -15.33 -11.66
CA GLN A 94 15.11 -16.39 -11.35
C GLN A 94 15.79 -16.17 -9.99
N ARG A 95 16.25 -14.94 -9.72
CA ARG A 95 16.86 -14.60 -8.43
C ARG A 95 15.88 -14.68 -7.26
N ARG A 96 14.62 -14.27 -7.45
CA ARG A 96 13.59 -14.38 -6.41
C ARG A 96 13.28 -15.85 -6.07
N ALA A 97 13.26 -16.72 -7.07
CA ALA A 97 13.10 -18.15 -6.89
C ALA A 97 14.27 -18.77 -6.11
N MET A 98 15.50 -18.31 -6.36
CA MET A 98 16.70 -18.78 -5.64
C MET A 98 16.87 -18.18 -4.23
N GLY A 99 16.36 -16.98 -3.98
CA GLY A 99 16.49 -16.26 -2.70
C GLY A 99 15.38 -16.52 -1.67
N SER A 100 14.47 -17.46 -1.94
CA SER A 100 13.37 -17.83 -1.04
C SER A 100 13.58 -19.17 -0.31
N SER A 101 14.79 -19.70 -0.36
CA SER A 101 15.22 -20.85 0.45
C SER A 101 16.04 -20.35 1.64
N ALA A 102 15.37 -19.75 2.62
CA ALA A 102 15.89 -19.52 3.96
C ALA A 102 14.72 -19.56 4.95
#